data_AF-A0A1G3R016-F1
#
_entry.id   AF-A0A1G3R016-F1
#
_cell.length_a   1.000
_cell.length_b   1.000
_cell.length_c   1.000
_cell.angle_alpha   90.00
_cell.angle_beta   90.00
_cell.angle_gamma   90.00
#
_symmetry.space_group_name_H-M   'P 1'
#
loop_
_entity.id
_entity.type
_entity.pdbx_description
1 polymer ?
#
loop_
_entity_poly.entity_id
_entity_poly.type
_entity_poly.pdbx_seq_one_letter_code
_entity_poly.pdbx_strand_id
1 'polypeptide(L)'
;MLLKPNLVTDHPASTGATTTPQMVAGAIEFLQDCGVADITVAEGSWTGCPTERAFRACGYLELARRYGVKLVDLKQDSWRLVTAGDLELKVCRRALETDFFLNLPVLKGHCQTR
;
A
#
# COMPACT_ATOMS: atom_id res chain seq x y z
N MET A 1 6.22 -5.15 -9.95
CA MET A 1 4.77 -4.92 -9.70
C MET A 1 4.57 -4.27 -8.34
N LEU A 2 3.65 -3.31 -8.23
CA LEU A 2 3.37 -2.59 -7.00
C LEU A 2 1.98 -2.93 -6.45
N LEU A 3 1.91 -3.33 -5.18
CA LEU A 3 0.70 -3.54 -4.41
C LEU A 3 0.48 -2.36 -3.45
N LYS A 4 -0.70 -1.76 -3.50
CA LYS A 4 -1.09 -0.61 -2.68
C LYS A 4 -2.24 -1.00 -1.73
N PRO A 5 -1.95 -1.53 -0.53
CA PRO A 5 -2.98 -1.80 0.48
C PRO A 5 -3.48 -0.50 1.13
N ASN A 6 -4.50 -0.57 1.96
CA ASN A 6 -4.96 0.59 2.72
C ASN A 6 -4.50 0.48 4.18
N LEU A 7 -3.45 1.22 4.58
CA LEU A 7 -2.90 1.23 5.95
C LEU A 7 -3.07 2.61 6.59
N VAL A 8 -4.32 2.95 6.94
CA VAL A 8 -4.70 4.30 7.38
C VAL A 8 -4.22 4.59 8.80
N THR A 9 -4.28 3.62 9.69
CA THR A 9 -3.98 3.79 11.12
C THR A 9 -3.06 2.70 11.63
N ASP A 10 -2.44 2.90 12.79
CA ASP A 10 -1.67 1.89 13.51
C ASP A 10 -2.57 0.88 14.25
N HIS A 11 -3.82 0.73 13.81
CA HIS A 11 -4.76 -0.22 14.36
C HIS A 11 -4.77 -1.52 13.54
N PRO A 12 -4.94 -2.67 14.20
CA PRO A 12 -5.07 -3.95 13.51
C PRO A 12 -6.21 -3.96 12.50
N ALA A 13 -6.09 -4.78 11.46
CA ALA A 13 -7.09 -4.96 10.42
C ALA A 13 -8.45 -5.46 10.94
N SER A 14 -8.50 -6.01 12.16
CA SER A 14 -9.76 -6.38 12.84
C SER A 14 -10.70 -5.19 13.09
N THR A 15 -10.20 -3.95 12.98
CA THR A 15 -11.01 -2.73 13.06
C THR A 15 -11.76 -2.41 11.76
N GLY A 16 -11.51 -3.13 10.66
CA GLY A 16 -12.10 -2.84 9.35
C GLY A 16 -11.54 -1.59 8.67
N ALA A 17 -10.52 -0.95 9.26
CA ALA A 17 -9.91 0.26 8.72
C ALA A 17 -8.71 0.00 7.80
N THR A 18 -8.10 -1.20 7.88
CA THR A 18 -6.87 -1.54 7.17
C THR A 18 -6.94 -2.88 6.43
N THR A 19 -6.25 -3.01 5.30
CA THR A 19 -6.24 -4.24 4.49
C THR A 19 -5.55 -5.36 5.27
N THR A 20 -6.24 -6.48 5.45
CA THR A 20 -5.69 -7.63 6.18
C THR A 20 -4.45 -8.17 5.47
N PRO A 21 -3.36 -8.51 6.20
CA PRO A 21 -2.19 -9.14 5.62
C PRO A 21 -2.52 -10.41 4.83
N GLN A 22 -3.54 -11.15 5.24
CA GLN A 22 -3.98 -12.38 4.57
C GLN A 22 -4.49 -12.10 3.14
N MET A 23 -5.19 -10.98 2.92
CA MET A 23 -5.62 -10.58 1.58
C MET A 23 -4.41 -10.25 0.70
N VAL A 24 -3.44 -9.52 1.24
CA VAL A 24 -2.21 -9.19 0.52
C VAL A 24 -1.35 -10.43 0.29
N ALA A 25 -1.30 -11.37 1.23
CA ALA A 25 -0.59 -12.63 1.11
C ALA A 25 -1.17 -13.48 -0.03
N GLY A 26 -2.49 -13.63 -0.11
CA GLY A 26 -3.12 -14.35 -1.23
C GLY A 26 -2.83 -13.71 -2.60
N ALA A 27 -2.80 -12.37 -2.66
CA ALA A 27 -2.40 -11.68 -3.88
C ALA A 27 -0.92 -11.94 -4.22
N ILE A 28 -0.02 -11.92 -3.22
CA ILE A 28 1.40 -12.23 -3.43
C ILE A 28 1.59 -13.67 -3.89
N GLU A 29 0.95 -14.65 -3.25
CA GLU A 29 1.03 -16.07 -3.62
C GLU A 29 0.60 -16.29 -5.06
N PHE A 30 -0.58 -15.76 -5.44
CA PHE A 30 -1.08 -15.86 -6.80
C PHE A 30 -0.12 -15.25 -7.83
N LEU A 31 0.46 -14.09 -7.53
CA LEU A 31 1.40 -13.41 -8.41
C LEU A 31 2.72 -14.19 -8.53
N GLN A 32 3.21 -14.75 -7.43
CA GLN A 32 4.42 -15.58 -7.42
C GLN A 32 4.22 -16.89 -8.21
N ASP A 33 3.06 -17.53 -8.09
CA ASP A 33 2.68 -18.70 -8.89
C ASP A 33 2.62 -18.37 -10.39
N CYS A 34 2.28 -17.13 -10.74
CA CYS A 34 2.33 -16.60 -12.11
C CYS A 34 3.75 -16.18 -12.55
N GLY A 35 4.78 -16.38 -11.72
CA GLY A 35 6.18 -16.06 -12.03
C GLY A 35 6.61 -14.62 -11.73
N VAL A 36 5.79 -13.84 -11.02
CA VAL A 36 6.15 -12.46 -10.63
C VAL A 36 7.04 -12.48 -9.39
N ALA A 37 8.32 -12.16 -9.56
CA ALA A 37 9.30 -12.16 -8.47
C ALA A 37 9.52 -10.78 -7.81
N ASP A 38 9.46 -9.69 -8.58
CA ASP A 38 9.69 -8.33 -8.05
C ASP A 38 8.38 -7.67 -7.62
N ILE A 39 7.97 -7.97 -6.39
CA ILE A 39 6.76 -7.45 -5.76
C ILE A 39 7.14 -6.45 -4.67
N THR A 40 6.55 -5.27 -4.76
CA THR A 40 6.67 -4.22 -3.74
C THR A 40 5.31 -3.90 -3.16
N VAL A 41 5.17 -3.96 -1.85
CA VAL A 41 4.02 -3.42 -1.12
C VAL A 41 4.37 -1.99 -0.70
N ALA A 42 3.67 -1.02 -1.25
CA ALA A 42 3.93 0.39 -0.97
C ALA A 42 2.73 1.05 -0.33
N GLU A 43 2.93 1.78 0.77
CA GLU A 43 1.85 2.54 1.39
C GLU A 43 2.31 3.81 2.09
N GLY A 44 1.40 4.74 2.35
CA GLY A 44 1.65 5.94 3.16
C GLY A 44 0.52 6.10 4.18
N SER A 45 0.84 5.94 5.47
CA SER A 45 -0.17 6.01 6.54
C SER A 45 -0.74 7.43 6.74
N TRP A 46 -1.67 7.62 7.67
CA TRP A 46 -2.19 8.95 7.99
C TRP A 46 -1.11 9.98 8.38
N THR A 47 -1.33 11.25 8.07
CA THR A 47 -0.43 12.36 8.45
C THR A 47 -0.18 12.39 9.96
N GLY A 48 1.08 12.38 10.38
CA GLY A 48 1.47 12.33 11.80
C GLY A 48 1.73 10.93 12.35
N CYS A 49 1.45 9.86 11.59
CA CYS A 49 1.85 8.49 11.96
C CYS A 49 3.04 8.03 11.09
N PRO A 50 4.12 7.47 11.65
CA PRO A 50 5.17 6.84 10.84
C PRO A 50 4.61 5.62 10.09
N THR A 51 4.82 5.51 8.79
CA THR A 51 4.33 4.37 8.00
C THR A 51 4.95 3.05 8.48
N GLU A 52 6.20 3.07 8.94
CA GLU A 52 6.86 1.90 9.53
C GLU A 52 6.08 1.33 10.73
N ARG A 53 5.51 2.21 11.58
CA ARG A 53 4.68 1.80 12.70
C ARG A 53 3.40 1.12 12.22
N ALA A 54 2.78 1.62 11.16
CA ALA A 54 1.62 0.99 10.54
C ALA A 54 1.96 -0.39 9.95
N PHE A 55 3.11 -0.53 9.25
CA PHE A 55 3.57 -1.83 8.76
C PHE A 55 3.79 -2.84 9.89
N ARG A 56 4.38 -2.40 11.01
CA ARG A 56 4.60 -3.24 12.19
C ARG A 56 3.29 -3.65 12.84
N ALA A 57 2.42 -2.69 13.16
CA ALA A 57 1.16 -2.92 13.85
C ALA A 57 0.18 -3.78 13.03
N CYS A 58 0.22 -3.62 11.70
CA CYS A 58 -0.63 -4.39 10.80
C CYS A 58 -0.03 -5.73 10.38
N GLY A 59 1.18 -6.11 10.83
CA GLY A 59 1.78 -7.42 10.50
C GLY A 59 2.47 -7.51 9.13
N TYR A 60 2.69 -6.38 8.46
CA TYR A 60 3.31 -6.36 7.12
C TYR A 60 4.81 -6.65 7.16
N LEU A 61 5.50 -6.37 8.27
CA LEU A 61 6.91 -6.75 8.43
C LEU A 61 7.10 -8.27 8.34
N GLU A 62 6.22 -9.03 8.97
CA GLU A 62 6.26 -10.48 8.95
C GLU A 62 5.89 -11.03 7.57
N LEU A 63 4.85 -10.46 6.95
CA LEU A 63 4.45 -10.77 5.57
C LEU A 63 5.61 -10.54 4.60
N ALA A 64 6.28 -9.38 4.68
CA ALA A 64 7.42 -9.06 3.84
C ALA A 64 8.56 -10.08 3.98
N ARG A 65 8.89 -10.45 5.22
CA ARG A 65 9.90 -11.47 5.50
C ARG A 65 9.50 -12.85 4.96
N ARG A 66 8.23 -13.24 5.15
CA ARG A 66 7.72 -14.56 4.75
C ARG A 66 7.73 -14.76 3.24
N TYR A 67 7.33 -13.74 2.49
CA TYR A 67 7.18 -13.84 1.03
C TYR A 67 8.34 -13.20 0.24
N GLY A 68 9.33 -12.62 0.92
CA GLY A 68 10.49 -11.99 0.27
C GLY A 68 10.14 -10.71 -0.51
N VAL A 69 9.07 -10.00 -0.13
CA VAL A 69 8.62 -8.78 -0.83
C VAL A 69 9.15 -7.52 -0.16
N LYS A 70 9.24 -6.42 -0.92
CA LYS A 70 9.72 -5.12 -0.41
C LYS A 70 8.58 -4.34 0.23
N LEU A 71 8.84 -3.65 1.34
CA LEU A 71 7.94 -2.63 1.89
C LEU A 71 8.49 -1.24 1.58
N VAL A 72 7.62 -0.36 1.11
CA VAL A 72 7.99 1.03 0.77
C VAL A 72 7.05 2.01 1.45
N ASP A 73 7.64 2.99 2.12
CA ASP A 73 6.93 4.15 2.65
C ASP A 73 6.80 5.24 1.57
N LEU A 74 5.59 5.45 1.08
CA LEU A 74 5.29 6.45 0.06
C LEU A 74 5.44 7.89 0.57
N LYS A 75 5.45 8.12 1.89
CA LYS A 75 5.73 9.47 2.44
C LYS A 75 7.16 9.92 2.22
N GLN A 76 8.07 8.95 2.07
CA GLN A 76 9.48 9.18 1.80
C GLN A 76 9.80 9.06 0.30
N ASP A 77 8.79 8.74 -0.53
CA ASP A 77 9.00 8.63 -1.97
C ASP A 77 9.14 10.02 -2.60
N SER A 78 9.91 10.05 -3.69
CA SER A 78 9.97 11.22 -4.55
C SER A 78 8.69 11.34 -5.37
N TRP A 79 8.36 12.56 -5.82
CA TRP A 79 7.16 12.83 -6.60
C TRP A 79 7.47 13.47 -7.95
N ARG A 80 6.54 13.36 -8.89
CA ARG A 80 6.48 14.14 -10.13
C ARG A 80 5.19 14.96 -10.12
N LEU A 81 5.25 16.16 -10.68
CA LEU A 81 4.07 16.94 -10.95
C LEU A 81 3.37 16.36 -12.19
N VAL A 82 2.09 16.05 -12.06
CA VAL A 82 1.24 15.51 -13.13
C VAL A 82 0.06 16.44 -13.29
N THR A 83 -0.16 16.91 -14.51
CA THR A 83 -1.31 17.74 -14.85
C THR A 83 -2.48 16.87 -15.29
N ALA A 84 -3.64 17.06 -14.66
CA ALA A 84 -4.88 16.36 -14.97
C ALA A 84 -6.01 17.38 -15.14
N GLY A 85 -6.25 17.80 -16.39
CA GLY A 85 -7.10 18.97 -16.66
C GLY A 85 -6.47 20.23 -16.06
N ASP A 86 -7.24 20.96 -15.26
CA ASP A 86 -6.80 22.18 -14.59
C ASP A 86 -6.09 21.93 -13.23
N LEU A 87 -5.88 20.65 -12.87
CA LEU A 87 -5.26 20.26 -11.60
C LEU A 87 -3.79 19.90 -11.79
N GLU A 88 -2.95 20.40 -10.88
CA GLU A 88 -1.57 19.94 -10.71
C GLU A 88 -1.47 19.02 -9.49
N LEU A 89 -1.09 17.76 -9.72
CA LEU A 89 -1.03 16.72 -8.70
C LEU A 89 0.42 16.29 -8.48
N LYS A 90 0.85 16.19 -7.22
CA LYS A 90 2.11 15.54 -6.86
C LYS A 90 1.87 14.04 -6.73
N VAL A 91 2.38 13.27 -7.67
CA VAL A 91 2.21 11.81 -7.71
C VAL A 91 3.53 11.13 -7.38
N CYS A 92 3.51 10.13 -6.51
CA CYS A 92 4.69 9.34 -6.15
C CYS A 92 5.31 8.69 -7.38
N ARG A 93 6.64 8.79 -7.54
CA ARG A 93 7.35 8.25 -8.70
C ARG A 93 7.13 6.76 -8.88
N ARG A 94 7.14 5.99 -7.79
CA ARG A 94 6.92 4.54 -7.89
C ARG A 94 5.54 4.16 -8.42
N ALA A 95 4.53 5.00 -8.20
CA ALA A 95 3.20 4.76 -8.77
C ALA A 95 3.16 5.02 -10.28
N LEU A 96 4.04 5.88 -10.80
CA LEU A 96 4.16 6.21 -12.22
C LEU A 96 5.12 5.29 -12.98
N GLU A 97 6.15 4.78 -12.29
CA GLU A 97 7.25 4.01 -12.90
C GLU A 97 7.02 2.50 -12.85
N THR A 98 5.97 2.03 -12.16
CA THR A 98 5.65 0.61 -12.11
C THR A 98 4.86 0.17 -13.35
N ASP A 99 5.19 -1.00 -13.90
CA ASP A 99 4.47 -1.57 -15.05
C ASP A 99 3.03 -1.98 -14.69
N PHE A 100 2.82 -2.42 -13.45
CA PHE A 100 1.54 -2.86 -12.94
C PHE A 100 1.31 -2.38 -11.52
N PHE A 101 0.19 -1.70 -11.31
CA PHE A 101 -0.26 -1.16 -10.03
C PHE A 101 -1.57 -1.86 -9.61
N LEU A 102 -1.53 -2.63 -8.53
CA LEU A 102 -2.72 -3.28 -7.97
C LEU A 102 -3.15 -2.56 -6.68
N ASN A 103 -4.31 -1.92 -6.75
CA ASN A 103 -4.93 -1.28 -5.60
C ASN A 103 -5.73 -2.29 -4.79
N LEU A 104 -5.51 -2.35 -3.47
CA LEU A 104 -6.15 -3.29 -2.54
C LEU A 104 -6.91 -2.53 -1.45
N PRO A 105 -8.03 -1.85 -1.79
CA PRO A 105 -8.78 -1.04 -0.84
C PRO A 105 -9.54 -1.88 0.18
N VAL A 106 -9.99 -1.24 1.26
CA VAL A 106 -10.97 -1.79 2.19
C VAL A 106 -12.28 -1.04 2.03
N LEU A 107 -13.39 -1.76 1.94
CA LEU A 107 -14.71 -1.15 2.00
C LEU A 107 -14.97 -0.66 3.43
N LYS A 108 -15.01 0.65 3.62
CA LYS A 108 -15.28 1.30 4.90
C LYS A 108 -16.31 2.41 4.73
N GLY A 109 -17.20 2.55 5.71
CA GLY A 109 -18.04 3.74 5.80
C GLY A 109 -17.17 4.94 6.15
N HIS A 110 -17.19 5.99 5.33
CA HIS A 110 -16.50 7.23 5.66
C HIS A 110 -17.49 8.18 6.33
N CYS A 111 -17.22 8.57 7.57
CA CYS A 111 -18.00 9.62 8.25
C CYS A 111 -17.86 11.02 7.59
N GLN A 112 -17.05 11.15 6.52
CA GLN A 112 -16.86 12.38 5.73
C GLN A 112 -17.50 12.29 4.34
N THR A 113 -18.14 11.17 3.98
CA THR A 113 -19.04 11.10 2.83
C THR A 113 -20.47 11.18 3.37
N ARG A 114 -21.15 12.29 3.11
CA ARG A 114 -22.61 12.35 3.18
C ARG A 114 -23.20 11.67 1.96
#